data_AF-A0A4W5MIA6-F1
#
_entry.id   AF-A0A4W5MIA6-F1
#
_cell.length_a   1.000
_cell.length_b   1.000
_cell.length_c   1.000
_cell.angle_alpha   90.00
_cell.angle_beta   90.00
_cell.angle_gamma   90.00
#
_symmetry.space_group_name_H-M   'P 1'
#
loop_
_entity.id
_entity.type
_entity.pdbx_description
1 polymer ?
#
loop_
_entity_poly.entity_id
_entity_poly.type
_entity_poly.pdbx_seq_one_letter_code
_entity_poly.pdbx_strand_id
1 'polypeptide(L)' 'MLGKLIGQKYFSIAKTWVPTLAVWGSVGGVALVHFTDWRLILDYVPYVSGKFKNDD' A
#
# COMPACT_ATOMS: atom_id res chain seq x y z
N MET A 1 10.51 -28.27 -5.98
CA MET A 1 11.29 -27.04 -6.26
C MET A 1 11.14 -25.97 -5.17
N LEU A 2 9.93 -25.73 -4.66
CA LEU A 2 9.65 -24.80 -3.53
C LEU A 2 10.45 -25.08 -2.25
N GLY A 3 10.78 -26.34 -1.95
CA GLY A 3 11.57 -26.71 -0.77
C GLY A 3 12.96 -26.06 -0.70
N LYS A 4 13.54 -25.63 -1.83
CA LYS A 4 14.83 -24.88 -1.85
C LYS A 4 14.70 -23.45 -1.29
N LEU A 5 13.49 -22.90 -1.21
CA LEU A 5 13.22 -21.56 -0.67
C LEU A 5 12.88 -21.59 0.83
N ILE A 6 12.69 -22.79 1.40
CA ILE A 6 12.34 -23.00 2.81
C ILE A 6 13.63 -23.29 3.57
N GLY A 7 14.31 -22.23 4.01
CA GLY A 7 15.54 -22.34 4.79
C GLY A 7 15.83 -21.07 5.59
N GLN A 8 16.57 -21.21 6.70
CA GLN A 8 16.85 -20.13 7.64
C GLN A 8 17.48 -18.89 6.97
N LYS A 9 18.32 -19.10 5.94
CA LYS A 9 18.90 -18.02 5.12
C LYS A 9 17.83 -17.21 4.40
N TYR A 10 16.91 -17.86 3.69
CA TYR A 10 15.86 -17.18 2.92
C TYR A 10 14.84 -16.49 3.84
N PHE A 11 14.56 -17.08 5.01
CA PHE A 11 13.73 -16.42 6.02
C PHE A 11 14.39 -15.15 6.58
N SER A 12 15.71 -15.19 6.83
CA SER A 12 16.45 -14.00 7.25
C SER A 12 16.44 -12.92 6.18
N ILE A 13 16.64 -13.29 4.91
CA ILE A 13 16.57 -12.36 3.78
C ILE A 13 15.17 -11.73 3.70
N ALA A 14 14.11 -12.55 3.72
CA ALA A 14 12.73 -12.06 3.65
C ALA A 14 12.46 -11.03 4.75
N LYS A 15 12.86 -11.30 5.99
CA LYS A 15 12.71 -10.35 7.11
C LYS A 15 13.41 -9.02 6.87
N THR A 16 14.62 -9.02 6.30
CA THR A 16 15.33 -7.77 5.96
C THR A 16 14.60 -6.96 4.89
N TRP A 17 13.86 -7.62 3.98
CA TRP A 17 13.10 -6.95 2.92
C TRP A 17 11.69 -6.51 3.33
N VAL A 18 11.18 -6.93 4.48
CA VAL A 18 9.83 -6.55 4.96
C VAL A 18 9.63 -5.03 4.99
N PRO A 19 10.53 -4.21 5.55
CA PRO A 19 10.34 -2.76 5.58
C PRO A 19 10.24 -2.16 4.18
N THR A 20 11.10 -2.61 3.26
CA THR A 20 11.11 -2.15 1.86
C THR A 20 9.81 -2.49 1.15
N LEU A 21 9.32 -3.73 1.31
CA LEU A 21 8.04 -4.14 0.73
C LEU A 21 6.86 -3.37 1.32
N ALA A 22 6.86 -3.11 2.62
CA ALA A 22 5.83 -2.32 3.27
C ALA A 22 5.79 -0.88 2.71
N VAL A 23 6.95 -0.24 2.55
CA VAL A 23 7.03 1.12 1.98
C VAL A 23 6.56 1.14 0.54
N TRP A 24 7.09 0.27 -0.33
CA TRP A 24 6.70 0.25 -1.74
C TRP A 24 5.25 -0.19 -1.95
N GLY A 25 4.75 -1.11 -1.13
CA GLY A 25 3.33 -1.47 -1.10
C GLY A 25 2.45 -0.28 -0.71
N SER A 26 2.88 0.52 0.27
CA SER A 26 2.18 1.74 0.66
C SER A 26 2.19 2.79 -0.45
N VAL A 27 3.33 3.00 -1.11
CA VAL A 27 3.45 3.93 -2.26
C VAL A 27 2.52 3.51 -3.38
N GLY A 28 2.53 2.22 -3.76
CA GLY A 28 1.63 1.69 -4.78
C GLY A 28 0.15 1.81 -4.40
N GLY A 29 -0.19 1.55 -3.13
CA GLY A 29 -1.54 1.72 -2.60
C GLY A 29 -2.02 3.17 -2.68
N VAL A 30 -1.20 4.13 -2.25
CA VAL A 30 -1.51 5.57 -2.34
C VAL A 30 -1.64 6.01 -3.80
N ALA A 31 -0.74 5.54 -4.68
CA ALA A 31 -0.81 5.85 -6.10
C ALA A 31 -2.13 5.35 -6.73
N LEU A 32 -2.54 4.11 -6.42
CA LEU A 32 -3.81 3.56 -6.88
C LEU A 32 -4.98 4.43 -6.40
N VAL A 33 -5.03 4.74 -5.10
CA VAL A 33 -6.07 5.60 -4.51
C VAL A 33 -6.14 6.97 -5.20
N HIS A 34 -4.99 7.55 -5.50
CA HIS A 34 -4.89 8.84 -6.18
C HIS A 34 -5.41 8.76 -7.63
N PHE A 35 -4.99 7.77 -8.41
CA PHE A 35 -5.35 7.67 -9.82
C PHE A 35 -6.81 7.26 -10.05
N THR A 36 -7.40 6.49 -9.15
CA THR A 36 -8.80 6.05 -9.26
C THR A 36 -9.78 6.97 -8.55
N ASP A 37 -9.30 8.04 -7.89
CA ASP A 37 -10.09 8.90 -7.01
C ASP A 37 -10.94 8.08 -6.03
N TRP A 38 -10.28 7.16 -5.32
CA TRP A 38 -10.98 6.18 -4.49
C TRP A 38 -11.64 6.82 -3.27
N ARG A 39 -12.92 7.20 -3.43
CA ARG A 39 -13.74 7.90 -2.42
C ARG A 39 -13.74 7.25 -1.05
N LEU A 40 -13.85 5.92 -0.98
CA LEU A 40 -13.87 5.19 0.29
C LEU A 40 -12.66 5.49 1.19
N ILE A 41 -11.51 5.82 0.59
CA ILE A 41 -10.31 6.21 1.34
C ILE A 41 -10.17 7.73 1.40
N LEU A 42 -10.40 8.42 0.28
CA LEU A 42 -10.20 9.87 0.17
C LEU A 42 -11.20 10.70 0.98
N ASP A 43 -12.40 10.20 1.25
CA ASP A 43 -13.41 10.87 2.08
C ASP A 43 -12.93 11.01 3.54
N TYR A 44 -12.03 10.14 4.02
CA TYR A 44 -11.42 10.25 5.35
C TYR A 44 -10.23 11.20 5.40
N VAL A 45 -9.73 11.69 4.27
CA VAL A 45 -8.58 12.60 4.21
C VAL A 45 -9.07 14.04 4.36
N PRO A 46 -8.80 14.75 5.49
CA PRO A 46 -9.46 16.01 5.81
C PRO A 46 -9.28 17.13 4.77
N TYR A 47 -8.14 17.15 4.07
CA TYR A 47 -7.84 18.16 3.06
C TYR A 47 -8.46 17.84 1.68
N VAL A 48 -8.68 16.56 1.38
CA VAL A 48 -9.12 16.10 0.04
C VAL A 48 -10.62 15.80 0.01
N SER A 49 -11.23 15.45 1.13
CA SER A 49 -12.65 15.06 1.23
C SER A 49 -13.64 16.14 0.76
N GLY A 50 -13.22 17.41 0.69
CA GLY A 50 -14.00 18.49 0.08
C GLY A 50 -14.26 18.31 -1.42
N LYS A 51 -13.43 17.56 -2.14
CA LYS A 51 -13.56 17.29 -3.59
C LYS A 51 -14.88 16.59 -3.96
N PHE A 52 -15.43 15.79 -3.06
CA PHE A 52 -16.58 14.91 -3.35
C PHE A 52 -17.87 15.36 -2.67
N LYS A 53 -17.90 16.56 -2.09
CA LYS A 53 -19.13 17.14 -1.58
C LYS A 53 -20.04 17.47 -2.77
N ASN A 54 -21.29 17.06 -2.67
CA ASN A 54 -22.33 17.58 -3.56
C ASN A 54 -22.69 18.98 -3.02
N ASP A 55 -22.65 19.99 -3.88
CA ASP A 55 -23.20 21.29 -3.58
C ASP A 55 -24.73 21.16 -3.68
N ASP A 56 -25.42 21.13 -2.53
CA ASP A 56 -26.87 21.36 -2.45
C ASP A 56 -27.18 22.86 -2.55
#